data_AF-A0AAJ7CDJ3-F1
#
_entry.id   AF-A0AAJ7CDJ3-F1
#
_cell.length_a   1.000
_cell.length_b   1.000
_cell.length_c   1.000
_cell.angle_alpha   90.00
_cell.angle_beta   90.00
_cell.angle_gamma   90.00
#
_symmetry.space_group_name_H-M   'P 1'
#
loop_
_entity.id
_entity.type
_entity.pdbx_description
1 polymer ?
#
loop_
_entity_poly.entity_id
_entity_poly.type
_entity_poly.pdbx_seq_one_letter_code
_entity_poly.pdbx_strand_id
1 'polypeptide(L)'
;MRRTKCCLLLFVLLIHNGCCIKWLALGHSSNEIQQPWTREACTGLRSAGILERKQARACRAAPEVMPSLVQAAIDTSAVCQHSFRNRRWNCSNIERAPDYTPELLTGTREQAFVYAMSAAAAVWRLARGCALGSLASCSCATPPRREPPSPSALTSAFSASSITFGGLASRSSFKWGGCGDDVRSASRIAKRFLQGASPPAFGSTGKFLHAVNMHNHRAGRRAVEQSLSLECKCHGVSGSCSVRTCWRGLGSSGPAVAGARLLRRYATAAEVRPRSGGRLPPLYHHDNLLYTTKSPDYCSPDKNRGSLGTIGRQCNGSSSGYEGCEYLCCGRGHVTKTEEILERCECKYISCCYVKCKTCRSIVKTYECN
;
A
#
# COMPACT_ATOMS: atom_id res chain seq x y z
N MET A 1 -21.16 18.70 60.62
CA MET A 1 -20.51 17.68 59.76
C MET A 1 -21.23 17.62 58.42
N ARG A 2 -20.77 18.38 57.42
CA ARG A 2 -21.29 18.33 56.04
C ARG A 2 -20.44 17.33 55.25
N ARG A 3 -21.04 16.23 54.79
CA ARG A 3 -20.39 15.28 53.88
C ARG A 3 -20.36 15.89 52.48
N THR A 4 -19.19 16.34 52.06
CA THR A 4 -18.84 16.69 50.68
C THR A 4 -18.96 15.44 49.80
N LYS A 5 -19.91 15.44 48.86
CA LYS A 5 -19.95 14.45 47.77
C LYS A 5 -18.88 14.86 46.76
N CYS A 6 -17.81 14.07 46.70
CA CYS A 6 -16.79 14.17 45.66
C CYS A 6 -17.40 13.71 44.33
N CYS A 7 -17.78 14.67 43.47
CA CYS A 7 -18.10 14.38 42.07
C CYS A 7 -16.80 14.02 41.36
N LEU A 8 -16.50 12.72 41.26
CA LEU A 8 -15.57 12.22 40.26
C LEU A 8 -16.16 12.53 38.87
N LEU A 9 -15.63 13.58 38.25
CA LEU A 9 -15.72 13.82 36.80
C LEU A 9 -15.05 12.63 36.10
N LEU A 10 -15.83 11.58 35.85
CA LEU A 10 -15.53 10.60 34.82
C LEU A 10 -15.57 11.36 33.49
N PHE A 11 -14.40 11.87 33.08
CA PHE A 11 -14.13 12.13 31.68
C PHE A 11 -14.38 10.80 30.96
N VAL A 12 -15.56 10.67 30.38
CA VAL A 12 -15.85 9.62 29.42
C VAL A 12 -14.94 9.93 28.23
N LEU A 13 -13.70 9.44 28.29
CA LEU A 13 -12.95 9.10 27.11
C LEU A 13 -13.85 8.13 26.36
N LEU A 14 -14.65 8.65 25.43
CA LEU A 14 -15.28 7.87 24.38
C LEU A 14 -14.12 7.30 23.56
N ILE A 15 -13.49 6.26 24.08
CA ILE A 15 -12.60 5.39 23.33
C ILE A 15 -13.46 4.96 22.15
N HIS A 16 -13.21 5.57 21.00
CA HIS A 16 -13.75 5.14 19.74
C HIS A 16 -13.18 3.74 19.50
N ASN A 17 -13.83 2.74 20.09
CA ASN A 17 -13.62 1.30 19.85
C ASN A 17 -14.14 0.93 18.46
N GLY A 18 -13.90 1.80 17.48
CA GLY A 18 -14.25 1.61 16.08
C GLY A 18 -13.30 0.63 15.42
N CYS A 19 -13.80 -0.06 14.39
CA CYS A 19 -13.06 -0.95 13.52
C CYS A 19 -12.07 -0.17 12.63
N CYS A 20 -11.07 0.46 13.23
CA CYS A 20 -9.99 1.13 12.53
C CYS A 20 -8.77 0.21 12.36
N ILE A 21 -7.91 0.55 11.41
CA ILE A 21 -6.73 -0.25 11.07
C ILE A 21 -5.55 0.08 12.01
N LYS A 22 -5.71 -0.22 13.30
CA LYS A 22 -4.77 0.17 14.37
C LYS A 22 -3.34 -0.35 14.18
N TRP A 23 -3.19 -1.54 13.59
CA TRP A 23 -1.91 -2.20 13.44
C TRP A 23 -0.91 -1.43 12.56
N LEU A 24 -1.33 -0.44 11.76
CA LEU A 24 -0.39 0.41 11.04
C LEU A 24 0.53 1.22 11.98
N ALA A 25 0.11 1.43 13.24
CA ALA A 25 0.96 2.06 14.26
C ALA A 25 2.27 1.30 14.52
N LEU A 26 2.34 0.01 14.17
CA LEU A 26 3.60 -0.76 14.22
C LEU A 26 4.72 -0.14 13.37
N GLY A 27 4.36 0.60 12.30
CA GLY A 27 5.34 1.26 11.44
C GLY A 27 6.01 2.47 12.07
N HIS A 28 5.41 3.10 13.09
CA HIS A 28 5.99 4.27 13.78
C HIS A 28 7.01 3.87 14.85
N SER A 29 6.83 2.69 15.46
CA SER A 29 7.68 2.18 16.54
C SER A 29 8.89 1.38 16.02
N SER A 30 9.24 1.49 14.74
CA SER A 30 10.32 0.69 14.13
C SER A 30 11.69 0.91 14.77
N ASN A 31 11.92 2.06 15.43
CA ASN A 31 13.15 2.35 16.18
C ASN A 31 13.14 1.77 17.61
N GLU A 32 11.98 1.48 18.20
CA GLU A 32 11.86 0.87 19.54
C GLU A 32 11.69 -0.66 19.48
N ILE A 33 11.25 -1.22 18.35
CA ILE A 33 11.11 -2.67 18.13
C ILE A 33 12.43 -3.26 17.58
N GLN A 34 13.54 -3.02 18.27
CA GLN A 34 14.79 -3.79 18.08
C GLN A 34 14.82 -5.07 18.92
N GLN A 35 13.80 -5.28 19.77
CA GLN A 35 13.62 -6.49 20.56
C GLN A 35 13.18 -7.67 19.67
N PRO A 36 13.61 -8.90 19.96
CA PRO A 36 13.12 -10.08 19.25
C PRO A 36 11.60 -10.19 19.40
N TRP A 37 10.92 -10.64 18.33
CA TRP A 37 9.48 -10.84 18.37
C TRP A 37 9.14 -12.05 19.25
N THR A 38 8.68 -11.78 20.47
CA THR A 38 8.27 -12.79 21.45
C THR A 38 6.76 -12.82 21.65
N ARG A 39 6.26 -13.86 22.34
CA ARG A 39 4.83 -13.96 22.67
C ARG A 39 4.39 -12.86 23.64
N GLU A 40 5.31 -12.42 24.49
CA GLU A 40 5.16 -11.36 25.47
C GLU A 40 5.04 -10.01 24.74
N ALA A 41 5.90 -9.74 23.77
CA ALA A 41 5.82 -8.55 22.92
C ALA A 41 4.46 -8.45 22.20
N CYS A 42 3.98 -9.55 21.60
CA CYS A 42 2.64 -9.62 20.99
C CYS A 42 1.50 -9.35 22.00
N THR A 43 1.70 -9.70 23.27
CA THR A 43 0.73 -9.47 24.35
C THR A 43 0.77 -8.01 24.81
N GLY A 44 1.96 -7.42 24.94
CA GLY A 44 2.14 -6.00 25.21
C GLY A 44 1.47 -5.11 24.17
N LEU A 45 1.66 -5.41 22.88
CA LEU A 45 1.01 -4.67 21.77
C LEU A 45 -0.52 -4.76 21.80
N ARG A 46 -1.09 -5.85 22.32
CA ARG A 46 -2.53 -5.95 22.57
C ARG A 46 -2.96 -5.04 23.72
N SER A 47 -2.22 -5.08 24.83
CA SER A 47 -2.49 -4.25 26.00
C SER A 47 -2.38 -2.76 25.69
N ALA A 48 -1.46 -2.37 24.81
CA ALA A 48 -1.31 -1.02 24.28
C ALA A 48 -2.37 -0.62 23.23
N GLY A 49 -3.30 -1.51 22.86
CA GLY A 49 -4.35 -1.22 21.90
C GLY A 49 -3.92 -1.20 20.42
N ILE A 50 -2.66 -1.50 20.11
CA ILE A 50 -2.13 -1.53 18.74
C ILE A 50 -2.63 -2.75 17.97
N LEU A 51 -2.69 -3.92 18.65
CA LEU A 51 -3.19 -5.17 18.07
C LEU A 51 -4.54 -5.58 18.65
N GLU A 52 -5.47 -5.92 17.77
CA GLU A 52 -6.74 -6.55 18.14
C GLU A 52 -6.53 -7.97 18.68
N ARG A 53 -7.49 -8.49 19.46
CA ARG A 53 -7.37 -9.79 20.14
C ARG A 53 -6.94 -10.95 19.23
N LYS A 54 -7.51 -11.03 18.01
CA LYS A 54 -7.15 -12.07 17.03
C LYS A 54 -5.83 -11.78 16.31
N GLN A 55 -5.49 -10.49 16.08
CA GLN A 55 -4.17 -10.12 15.55
C GLN A 55 -3.05 -10.51 16.52
N ALA A 56 -3.23 -10.25 17.83
CA ALA A 56 -2.30 -10.68 18.87
C ALA A 56 -2.18 -12.21 18.95
N ARG A 57 -3.27 -12.95 18.71
CA ARG A 57 -3.23 -14.42 18.60
C ARG A 57 -2.43 -14.87 17.37
N ALA A 58 -2.62 -14.24 16.21
CA ALA A 58 -1.84 -14.53 15.01
C ALA A 58 -0.35 -14.20 15.21
N CYS A 59 -0.03 -13.07 15.84
CA CYS A 59 1.33 -12.66 16.22
C CYS A 59 2.00 -13.72 17.10
N ARG A 60 1.35 -14.18 18.17
CA ARG A 60 1.90 -15.23 19.05
C ARG A 60 2.08 -16.59 18.37
N ALA A 61 1.28 -16.87 17.35
CA ALA A 61 1.34 -18.14 16.62
C ALA A 61 2.45 -18.17 15.57
N ALA A 62 2.84 -17.01 15.03
CA ALA A 62 3.88 -16.87 14.02
C ALA A 62 4.64 -15.53 14.21
N PRO A 63 5.43 -15.39 15.29
CA PRO A 63 6.17 -14.15 15.58
C PRO A 63 7.18 -13.79 14.48
N GLU A 64 7.72 -14.78 13.77
CA GLU A 64 8.69 -14.61 12.67
C GLU A 64 8.12 -13.82 11.48
N VAL A 65 6.80 -13.76 11.33
CA VAL A 65 6.09 -13.01 10.28
C VAL A 65 6.05 -11.51 10.59
N MET A 66 6.13 -11.13 11.87
CA MET A 66 5.90 -9.76 12.31
C MET A 66 6.87 -8.71 11.76
N PRO A 67 8.19 -8.95 11.60
CA PRO A 67 9.09 -8.01 10.92
C PRO A 67 8.59 -7.63 9.51
N SER A 68 8.06 -8.60 8.76
CA SER A 68 7.50 -8.35 7.43
C SER A 68 6.22 -7.51 7.50
N LEU A 69 5.41 -7.69 8.56
CA LEU A 69 4.21 -6.89 8.78
C LEU A 69 4.51 -5.47 9.26
N VAL A 70 5.56 -5.24 10.05
CA VAL A 70 6.04 -3.88 10.38
C VAL A 70 6.43 -3.14 9.11
N GLN A 71 7.25 -3.79 8.27
CA GLN A 71 7.65 -3.20 6.98
C GLN A 71 6.45 -2.96 6.07
N ALA A 72 5.44 -3.83 6.11
CA ALA A 72 4.20 -3.59 5.38
C ALA A 72 3.42 -2.37 5.90
N ALA A 73 3.41 -2.10 7.21
CA ALA A 73 2.79 -0.90 7.76
C ALA A 73 3.49 0.38 7.25
N ILE A 74 4.84 0.39 7.28
CA ILE A 74 5.66 1.50 6.76
C ILE A 74 5.37 1.74 5.27
N ASP A 75 5.42 0.67 4.47
CA ASP A 75 5.13 0.74 3.05
C ASP A 75 3.71 1.24 2.75
N THR A 76 2.75 0.89 3.61
CA THR A 76 1.36 1.33 3.44
C THR A 76 1.27 2.85 3.52
N SER A 77 1.87 3.44 4.55
CA SER A 77 1.92 4.90 4.72
C SER A 77 2.67 5.58 3.59
N ALA A 78 3.87 5.08 3.26
CA ALA A 78 4.68 5.64 2.19
C ALA A 78 3.98 5.60 0.83
N VAL A 79 3.39 4.45 0.45
CA VAL A 79 2.68 4.32 -0.83
C VAL A 79 1.40 5.17 -0.84
N CYS A 80 0.69 5.27 0.28
CA CYS A 80 -0.51 6.09 0.37
C CYS A 80 -0.20 7.57 0.18
N GLN A 81 0.74 8.11 0.95
CA GLN A 81 1.20 9.50 0.80
C GLN A 81 1.73 9.76 -0.60
N HIS A 82 2.54 8.86 -1.16
CA HIS A 82 3.05 9.02 -2.52
C HIS A 82 1.93 9.03 -3.57
N SER A 83 0.92 8.15 -3.43
CA SER A 83 -0.21 8.04 -4.36
C SER A 83 -1.13 9.26 -4.33
N PHE A 84 -1.21 9.93 -3.18
CA PHE A 84 -2.13 11.04 -2.93
C PHE A 84 -1.44 12.40 -2.77
N ARG A 85 -0.10 12.49 -2.88
CA ARG A 85 0.70 13.71 -2.63
C ARG A 85 0.18 14.98 -3.31
N ASN A 86 -0.40 14.83 -4.51
CA ASN A 86 -0.90 15.94 -5.32
C ASN A 86 -2.43 16.06 -5.26
N ARG A 87 -3.14 15.30 -4.41
CA ARG A 87 -4.60 15.42 -4.23
C ARG A 87 -4.91 16.23 -2.98
N ARG A 88 -6.12 16.82 -2.90
CA ARG A 88 -6.56 17.63 -1.74
C ARG A 88 -6.46 16.86 -0.42
N TRP A 89 -6.85 15.59 -0.41
CA TRP A 89 -6.43 14.65 0.62
C TRP A 89 -5.12 13.99 0.21
N ASN A 90 -4.06 14.19 0.99
CA ASN A 90 -2.70 13.71 0.69
C ASN A 90 -2.27 12.50 1.53
N CYS A 91 -3.20 11.88 2.24
CA CYS A 91 -2.96 10.76 3.14
C CYS A 91 -2.04 11.05 4.34
N SER A 92 -1.83 12.31 4.74
CA SER A 92 -1.02 12.64 5.93
C SER A 92 -1.60 12.09 7.24
N ASN A 93 -2.92 12.10 7.39
CA ASN A 93 -3.59 11.60 8.61
C ASN A 93 -3.37 10.10 8.88
N ILE A 94 -2.79 9.33 7.95
CA ILE A 94 -2.40 7.93 8.20
C ILE A 94 -1.30 7.83 9.27
N GLU A 95 -0.47 8.86 9.43
CA GLU A 95 0.59 8.93 10.45
C GLU A 95 0.05 9.10 11.87
N ARG A 96 -1.25 9.35 12.03
CA ARG A 96 -1.89 9.42 13.35
C ARG A 96 -2.22 8.05 13.92
N ALA A 97 -1.91 6.96 13.22
CA ALA A 97 -2.18 5.60 13.69
C ALA A 97 -1.68 5.38 15.13
N PRO A 98 -2.51 4.82 16.04
CA PRO A 98 -3.83 4.23 15.81
C PRO A 98 -5.01 5.22 15.88
N ASP A 99 -4.76 6.47 16.27
CA ASP A 99 -5.74 7.51 16.58
C ASP A 99 -6.08 8.37 15.34
N TYR A 100 -6.74 7.74 14.38
CA TYR A 100 -7.10 8.40 13.13
C TYR A 100 -8.20 9.46 13.28
N THR A 101 -8.23 10.37 12.32
CA THR A 101 -9.31 11.33 12.11
C THR A 101 -10.55 10.67 11.42
N PRO A 102 -11.74 11.29 11.50
CA PRO A 102 -13.02 10.66 11.10
C PRO A 102 -13.09 10.17 9.64
N GLU A 103 -12.35 10.78 8.71
CA GLU A 103 -12.29 10.36 7.32
C GLU A 103 -11.68 8.96 7.16
N LEU A 104 -10.86 8.49 8.10
CA LEU A 104 -10.32 7.12 8.08
C LEU A 104 -11.09 6.15 8.99
N LEU A 105 -12.19 6.60 9.60
CA LEU A 105 -13.00 5.82 10.54
C LEU A 105 -14.43 5.54 10.04
N THR A 106 -14.96 6.40 9.18
CA THR A 106 -16.40 6.47 8.84
C THR A 106 -16.83 5.74 7.57
N GLY A 107 -15.91 5.06 6.89
CA GLY A 107 -16.15 4.29 5.67
C GLY A 107 -16.05 5.12 4.39
N THR A 108 -15.09 6.05 4.32
CA THR A 108 -14.84 6.87 3.13
C THR A 108 -14.09 6.10 2.03
N ARG A 109 -13.96 6.71 0.84
CA ARG A 109 -13.13 6.17 -0.25
C ARG A 109 -11.65 6.12 0.14
N GLU A 110 -11.20 7.10 0.92
CA GLU A 110 -9.83 7.21 1.43
C GLU A 110 -9.53 6.04 2.37
N GLN A 111 -10.44 5.75 3.31
CA GLN A 111 -10.34 4.57 4.16
C GLN A 111 -10.31 3.27 3.35
N ALA A 112 -11.16 3.16 2.32
CA ALA A 112 -11.20 1.98 1.45
C ALA A 112 -9.84 1.71 0.77
N PHE A 113 -9.17 2.77 0.29
CA PHE A 113 -7.83 2.69 -0.27
C PHE A 113 -6.80 2.24 0.77
N VAL A 114 -6.78 2.84 1.97
CA VAL A 114 -5.83 2.48 3.04
C VAL A 114 -5.96 1.01 3.43
N TYR A 115 -7.20 0.52 3.58
CA TYR A 115 -7.45 -0.89 3.84
C TYR A 115 -6.92 -1.78 2.70
N ALA A 116 -7.23 -1.47 1.44
CA ALA A 116 -6.72 -2.25 0.32
C ALA A 116 -5.19 -2.22 0.22
N MET A 117 -4.58 -1.05 0.40
CA MET A 117 -3.13 -0.88 0.31
C MET A 117 -2.41 -1.63 1.42
N SER A 118 -2.93 -1.60 2.65
CA SER A 118 -2.35 -2.35 3.77
C SER A 118 -2.32 -3.86 3.55
N ALA A 119 -3.38 -4.40 2.94
CA ALA A 119 -3.43 -5.80 2.56
C ALA A 119 -2.46 -6.12 1.41
N ALA A 120 -2.32 -5.20 0.45
CA ALA A 120 -1.37 -5.35 -0.65
C ALA A 120 0.10 -5.35 -0.13
N ALA A 121 0.46 -4.38 0.72
CA ALA A 121 1.80 -4.30 1.29
C ALA A 121 2.14 -5.55 2.12
N ALA A 122 1.18 -6.04 2.94
CA ALA A 122 1.38 -7.26 3.72
C ALA A 122 1.63 -8.49 2.84
N VAL A 123 0.84 -8.68 1.77
CA VAL A 123 1.06 -9.80 0.82
C VAL A 123 2.40 -9.67 0.12
N TRP A 124 2.76 -8.46 -0.33
CA TRP A 124 4.02 -8.21 -1.02
C TRP A 124 5.22 -8.57 -0.13
N ARG A 125 5.26 -8.04 1.10
CA ARG A 125 6.35 -8.30 2.06
C ARG A 125 6.46 -9.77 2.42
N LEU A 126 5.34 -10.44 2.66
CA LEU A 126 5.33 -11.86 2.99
C LEU A 126 5.77 -12.72 1.81
N ALA A 127 5.28 -12.45 0.59
CA ALA A 127 5.66 -13.23 -0.59
C ALA A 127 7.17 -13.09 -0.89
N ARG A 128 7.70 -11.86 -0.81
CA ARG A 128 9.14 -11.59 -0.94
C ARG A 128 9.93 -12.26 0.18
N GLY A 129 9.46 -12.22 1.42
CA GLY A 129 10.12 -12.89 2.55
C GLY A 129 10.23 -14.40 2.36
N CYS A 130 9.16 -15.03 1.85
CA CYS A 130 9.18 -16.46 1.48
C CYS A 130 10.20 -16.74 0.37
N ALA A 131 10.23 -15.91 -0.68
CA ALA A 131 11.12 -16.13 -1.82
C ALA A 131 12.60 -15.85 -1.49
N LEU A 132 12.87 -14.97 -0.53
CA LEU A 132 14.21 -14.69 -0.02
C LEU A 132 14.68 -15.70 1.04
N GLY A 133 13.82 -16.63 1.47
CA GLY A 133 14.14 -17.59 2.52
C GLY A 133 14.20 -16.99 3.93
N SER A 134 13.70 -15.77 4.14
CA SER A 134 13.67 -15.13 5.46
C SER A 134 12.49 -15.61 6.33
N LEU A 135 11.51 -16.27 5.72
CA LEU A 135 10.35 -16.83 6.42
C LEU A 135 10.33 -18.35 6.26
N ALA A 136 10.64 -19.07 7.34
CA ALA A 136 10.67 -20.53 7.36
C ALA A 136 9.29 -21.20 7.18
N SER A 137 8.20 -20.46 7.44
CA SER A 137 6.82 -20.98 7.37
C SER A 137 6.23 -21.04 5.96
N CYS A 138 7.02 -20.74 4.92
CA CYS A 138 6.61 -20.75 3.53
C CYS A 138 7.77 -21.06 2.56
N SER A 139 7.43 -21.28 1.29
CA SER A 139 8.37 -21.65 0.23
C SER A 139 8.13 -20.82 -1.05
N CYS A 140 9.03 -20.99 -2.03
CA CYS A 140 8.89 -20.40 -3.36
C CYS A 140 7.61 -20.85 -4.06
N ALA A 141 7.12 -20.03 -5.00
CA ALA A 141 6.00 -20.40 -5.85
C ALA A 141 6.30 -21.65 -6.68
N THR A 142 5.33 -22.57 -6.74
CA THR A 142 5.41 -23.72 -7.64
C THR A 142 5.35 -23.23 -9.09
N PRO A 143 6.29 -23.66 -9.97
CA PRO A 143 6.26 -23.25 -11.37
C PRO A 143 4.99 -23.77 -12.07
N PRO A 144 4.46 -23.04 -13.06
CA PRO A 144 3.34 -23.53 -13.87
C PRO A 144 3.65 -24.89 -14.51
N ARG A 145 2.66 -25.80 -14.52
CA ARG A 145 2.80 -27.13 -15.13
C ARG A 145 3.07 -27.11 -16.63
N ARG A 146 2.61 -26.06 -17.32
CA ARG A 146 2.85 -25.91 -18.76
C ARG A 146 4.24 -25.31 -18.95
N GLU A 147 5.13 -26.11 -19.53
CA GLU A 147 6.43 -25.62 -19.96
C GLU A 147 6.26 -24.66 -21.15
N PRO A 148 7.01 -23.56 -21.19
CA PRO A 148 7.10 -22.72 -22.38
C PRO A 148 7.71 -23.55 -23.53
N PRO A 149 7.39 -23.23 -24.81
CA PRO A 149 7.99 -23.92 -25.94
C PRO A 149 9.53 -23.89 -25.83
N SER A 150 10.16 -25.05 -25.99
CA SER A 150 11.62 -25.14 -25.90
C SER A 150 12.27 -24.34 -27.05
N PRO A 151 13.47 -23.75 -26.84
CA PRO A 151 14.19 -23.07 -27.92
C PRO A 151 14.42 -23.98 -29.14
N SER A 152 14.59 -25.28 -28.91
CA SER A 152 14.84 -26.31 -29.93
C SER A 152 13.59 -26.76 -30.68
N ALA A 153 12.38 -26.49 -30.18
CA ALA A 153 11.13 -26.80 -30.88
C ALA A 153 10.73 -25.71 -31.89
N LEU A 154 11.41 -24.56 -31.87
CA LEU A 154 11.16 -23.44 -32.79
C LEU A 154 11.95 -23.57 -34.10
N THR A 155 12.95 -24.45 -34.16
CA THR A 155 13.70 -24.78 -35.38
C THR A 155 13.04 -25.86 -36.24
N SER A 156 11.99 -26.53 -35.76
CA SER A 156 11.26 -27.57 -36.51
C SER A 156 9.93 -27.09 -37.13
N ALA A 157 9.49 -25.87 -36.83
CA ALA A 157 8.29 -25.26 -37.42
C ALA A 157 8.64 -24.47 -38.70
N PHE A 158 9.36 -25.10 -39.64
CA PHE A 158 9.47 -24.60 -41.02
C PHE A 158 8.27 -25.12 -41.81
N SER A 159 7.18 -24.37 -41.77
CA SER A 159 6.13 -24.46 -42.79
C SER A 159 5.73 -23.06 -43.19
N ALA A 160 5.85 -22.80 -44.47
CA ALA A 160 5.79 -21.50 -45.11
C ALA A 160 4.51 -20.75 -44.76
N SER A 161 4.62 -19.66 -44.01
CA SER A 161 3.66 -18.56 -44.01
C SER A 161 4.36 -17.30 -43.47
N SER A 162 4.51 -16.35 -44.37
CA SER A 162 5.20 -15.07 -44.24
C SER A 162 4.52 -14.16 -43.22
N ILE A 163 4.87 -14.28 -41.94
CA ILE A 163 4.67 -13.23 -40.93
C ILE A 163 5.96 -13.18 -40.10
N THR A 164 6.50 -11.99 -39.86
CA THR A 164 7.72 -11.73 -39.07
C THR A 164 7.58 -12.21 -37.62
N PHE A 165 7.78 -13.52 -37.40
CA PHE A 165 7.59 -14.23 -36.11
C PHE A 165 8.88 -14.45 -35.30
N GLY A 166 10.05 -14.10 -35.84
CA GLY A 166 11.36 -14.37 -35.19
C GLY A 166 11.55 -13.65 -33.85
N GLY A 167 10.95 -12.48 -33.66
CA GLY A 167 11.04 -11.71 -32.41
C GLY A 167 10.08 -12.16 -31.30
N LEU A 168 8.93 -12.76 -31.66
CA LEU A 168 7.91 -13.18 -30.69
C LEU A 168 8.22 -14.58 -30.12
N ALA A 169 8.75 -15.48 -30.96
CA ALA A 169 9.10 -16.85 -30.57
C ALA A 169 10.27 -16.91 -29.57
N SER A 170 11.29 -16.07 -29.77
CA SER A 170 12.43 -15.90 -28.82
C SER A 170 11.97 -15.38 -27.45
N ARG A 171 10.92 -14.53 -27.41
CA ARG A 171 10.30 -14.06 -26.15
C ARG A 171 9.52 -15.13 -25.41
N SER A 172 9.15 -16.25 -26.04
CA SER A 172 8.43 -17.37 -25.39
C SER A 172 9.30 -18.56 -24.99
N SER A 173 10.53 -18.69 -25.51
CA SER A 173 11.41 -19.81 -25.17
C SER A 173 12.27 -19.52 -23.94
N PHE A 174 11.94 -20.16 -22.83
CA PHE A 174 12.71 -20.12 -21.57
C PHE A 174 12.40 -21.37 -20.74
N LYS A 175 13.22 -21.66 -19.73
CA LYS A 175 12.90 -22.69 -18.72
C LYS A 175 12.39 -22.05 -17.44
N TRP A 176 11.37 -22.65 -16.82
CA TRP A 176 10.98 -22.29 -15.47
C TRP A 176 12.10 -22.65 -14.50
N GLY A 177 12.42 -21.74 -13.58
CA GLY A 177 13.40 -21.97 -12.52
C GLY A 177 13.54 -20.74 -11.63
N GLY A 178 14.52 -20.76 -10.72
CA GLY A 178 14.64 -19.72 -9.69
C GLY A 178 13.56 -19.84 -8.61
N CYS A 179 13.43 -18.81 -7.78
CA CYS A 179 12.46 -18.77 -6.69
C CYS A 179 11.43 -17.67 -6.95
N GLY A 180 10.24 -18.08 -7.41
CA GLY A 180 9.12 -17.16 -7.62
C GLY A 180 8.42 -16.76 -6.32
N ASP A 181 7.77 -15.60 -6.33
CA ASP A 181 7.04 -15.08 -5.17
C ASP A 181 5.66 -15.79 -5.04
N ASP A 182 5.46 -16.62 -4.01
CA ASP A 182 4.16 -17.29 -3.77
C ASP A 182 3.14 -16.33 -3.13
N VAL A 183 2.56 -15.49 -3.98
CA VAL A 183 1.53 -14.51 -3.59
C VAL A 183 0.28 -15.19 -3.01
N ARG A 184 -0.04 -16.43 -3.41
CA ARG A 184 -1.23 -17.14 -2.92
C ARG A 184 -1.04 -17.60 -1.48
N SER A 185 0.11 -18.20 -1.17
CA SER A 185 0.47 -18.56 0.20
C SER A 185 0.63 -17.34 1.09
N ALA A 186 1.34 -16.30 0.62
CA ALA A 186 1.47 -15.04 1.32
C ALA A 186 0.10 -14.37 1.60
N SER A 187 -0.83 -14.41 0.64
CA SER A 187 -2.20 -13.92 0.80
C SER A 187 -2.96 -14.66 1.90
N ARG A 188 -2.75 -15.97 2.06
CA ARG A 188 -3.32 -16.75 3.18
C ARG A 188 -2.75 -16.33 4.53
N ILE A 189 -1.43 -16.12 4.62
CA ILE A 189 -0.75 -15.67 5.84
C ILE A 189 -1.24 -14.26 6.21
N ALA A 190 -1.19 -13.31 5.27
CA ALA A 190 -1.68 -11.95 5.46
C ALA A 190 -3.15 -11.93 5.91
N LYS A 191 -4.00 -12.74 5.28
CA LYS A 191 -5.43 -12.85 5.63
C LYS A 191 -5.64 -13.27 7.09
N ARG A 192 -4.86 -14.21 7.63
CA ARG A 192 -4.98 -14.65 9.04
C ARG A 192 -4.77 -13.50 10.02
N PHE A 193 -3.81 -12.61 9.72
CA PHE A 193 -3.55 -11.42 10.53
C PHE A 193 -4.60 -10.31 10.29
N LEU A 194 -4.84 -9.94 9.03
CA LEU A 194 -5.69 -8.81 8.66
C LEU A 194 -7.19 -9.02 8.97
N GLN A 195 -7.66 -10.26 8.97
CA GLN A 195 -9.02 -10.60 9.44
C GLN A 195 -9.13 -10.69 10.96
N GLY A 196 -8.05 -10.33 11.68
CA GLY A 196 -8.03 -10.30 13.13
C GLY A 196 -8.80 -9.12 13.75
N ALA A 197 -9.13 -8.10 12.97
CA ALA A 197 -10.09 -7.08 13.41
C ALA A 197 -11.44 -7.76 13.69
N SER A 198 -11.98 -7.60 14.89
CA SER A 198 -13.30 -8.18 15.20
C SER A 198 -14.40 -7.22 14.74
N PRO A 199 -15.51 -7.72 14.17
CA PRO A 199 -16.67 -6.87 13.98
C PRO A 199 -17.15 -6.36 15.35
N PRO A 200 -17.81 -5.19 15.41
CA PRO A 200 -18.38 -4.70 16.66
C PRO A 200 -19.43 -5.69 17.15
N ALA A 201 -19.49 -5.90 18.47
CA ALA A 201 -20.43 -6.84 19.08
C ALA A 201 -21.89 -6.48 18.77
N PHE A 202 -22.20 -5.18 18.74
CA PHE A 202 -23.52 -4.62 18.55
C PHE A 202 -23.52 -3.58 17.40
N GLY A 203 -24.71 -3.33 16.82
CA GLY A 203 -24.89 -2.38 15.73
C GLY A 203 -24.72 -2.97 14.33
N SER A 204 -25.80 -2.99 13.55
CA SER A 204 -25.82 -3.45 12.15
C SER A 204 -24.87 -2.63 11.26
N THR A 205 -24.80 -1.31 11.47
CA THR A 205 -23.95 -0.38 10.74
C THR A 205 -22.47 -0.73 10.86
N GLY A 206 -21.97 -0.98 12.07
CA GLY A 206 -20.56 -1.30 12.29
C GLY A 206 -20.18 -2.70 11.78
N LYS A 207 -21.10 -3.68 11.86
CA LYS A 207 -20.92 -5.00 11.22
C LYS A 207 -20.83 -4.88 9.69
N PHE A 208 -21.66 -4.01 9.10
CA PHE A 208 -21.63 -3.74 7.67
C PHE A 208 -20.31 -3.07 7.24
N LEU A 209 -19.86 -2.03 7.95
CA LEU A 209 -18.57 -1.38 7.68
C LEU A 209 -17.40 -2.37 7.81
N HIS A 210 -17.43 -3.26 8.80
CA HIS A 210 -16.42 -4.32 8.92
C HIS A 210 -16.40 -5.23 7.67
N ALA A 211 -17.57 -5.63 7.15
CA ALA A 211 -17.65 -6.42 5.92
C ALA A 211 -17.09 -5.68 4.71
N VAL A 212 -17.37 -4.38 4.57
CA VAL A 212 -16.80 -3.49 3.55
C VAL A 212 -15.27 -3.45 3.66
N ASN A 213 -14.73 -3.25 4.86
CA ASN A 213 -13.29 -3.24 5.10
C ASN A 213 -12.63 -4.58 4.76
N MET A 214 -13.28 -5.71 5.06
CA MET A 214 -12.80 -7.04 4.67
C MET A 214 -12.84 -7.27 3.15
N HIS A 215 -13.80 -6.68 2.43
CA HIS A 215 -13.82 -6.66 0.98
C HIS A 215 -12.64 -5.87 0.42
N ASN A 216 -12.37 -4.67 0.95
CA ASN A 216 -11.24 -3.84 0.52
C ASN A 216 -9.89 -4.55 0.79
N HIS A 217 -9.74 -5.24 1.93
CA HIS A 217 -8.59 -6.14 2.13
C HIS A 217 -8.46 -7.19 1.02
N ARG A 218 -9.56 -7.83 0.59
CA ARG A 218 -9.53 -8.83 -0.49
C ARG A 218 -9.11 -8.19 -1.81
N ALA A 219 -9.64 -7.03 -2.15
CA ALA A 219 -9.25 -6.28 -3.36
C ALA A 219 -7.75 -5.96 -3.36
N GLY A 220 -7.21 -5.54 -2.21
CA GLY A 220 -5.78 -5.33 -1.98
C GLY A 220 -4.91 -6.56 -2.27
N ARG A 221 -5.26 -7.71 -1.68
CA ARG A 221 -4.51 -8.96 -1.92
C ARG A 221 -4.54 -9.38 -3.39
N ARG A 222 -5.68 -9.19 -4.09
CA ARG A 222 -5.81 -9.48 -5.53
C ARG A 222 -4.98 -8.52 -6.39
N ALA A 223 -4.84 -7.25 -6.00
CA ALA A 223 -4.02 -6.29 -6.74
C ALA A 223 -2.54 -6.71 -6.81
N VAL A 224 -2.02 -7.35 -5.75
CA VAL A 224 -0.67 -7.93 -5.73
C VAL A 224 -0.57 -9.16 -6.63
N GLU A 225 -1.55 -10.07 -6.60
CA GLU A 225 -1.58 -11.23 -7.49
C GLU A 225 -1.57 -10.82 -8.97
N GLN A 226 -2.29 -9.75 -9.31
CA GLN A 226 -2.30 -9.14 -10.65
C GLN A 226 -1.02 -8.36 -11.00
N SER A 227 -0.12 -8.15 -10.03
CA SER A 227 1.15 -7.44 -10.23
C SER A 227 2.34 -8.38 -10.45
N LEU A 228 2.12 -9.70 -10.43
CA LEU A 228 3.14 -10.68 -10.79
C LEU A 228 3.56 -10.50 -12.25
N SER A 229 4.87 -10.35 -12.45
CA SER A 229 5.51 -10.26 -13.76
C SER A 229 6.43 -11.44 -14.00
N LEU A 230 6.77 -11.70 -15.26
CA LEU A 230 7.78 -12.70 -15.61
C LEU A 230 9.16 -12.05 -15.49
N GLU A 231 9.96 -12.54 -14.56
CA GLU A 231 11.35 -12.14 -14.36
C GLU A 231 12.26 -13.23 -14.94
N CYS A 232 13.35 -12.82 -15.59
CA CYS A 232 14.26 -13.74 -16.27
C CYS A 232 15.72 -13.40 -15.99
N LYS A 233 16.56 -14.42 -15.85
CA LYS A 233 18.02 -14.32 -15.86
C LYS A 233 18.59 -14.97 -17.11
N CYS A 234 19.47 -14.26 -17.80
CA CYS A 234 20.12 -14.70 -19.02
C CYS A 234 21.46 -15.39 -18.72
N HIS A 235 21.73 -16.49 -19.43
CA HIS A 235 22.88 -17.37 -19.21
C HIS A 235 23.54 -17.82 -20.52
N GLY A 236 23.31 -17.12 -21.62
CA GLY A 236 23.94 -17.41 -22.91
C GLY A 236 25.40 -16.97 -22.99
N VAL A 237 26.11 -17.45 -24.01
CA VAL A 237 27.51 -17.11 -24.29
C VAL A 237 27.68 -15.58 -24.31
N SER A 238 28.74 -15.09 -23.65
CA SER A 238 29.04 -13.65 -23.50
C SER A 238 27.91 -12.80 -22.89
N GLY A 239 27.07 -13.39 -22.03
CA GLY A 239 25.94 -12.70 -21.39
C GLY A 239 24.70 -12.56 -22.26
N SER A 240 24.64 -13.26 -23.42
CA SER A 240 23.47 -13.26 -24.28
C SER A 240 22.24 -13.91 -23.61
N CYS A 241 21.04 -13.54 -24.07
CA CYS A 241 19.77 -14.10 -23.59
C CYS A 241 19.23 -15.28 -24.43
N SER A 242 20.11 -15.95 -25.19
CA SER A 242 19.75 -17.12 -25.99
C SER A 242 19.27 -18.30 -25.13
N VAL A 243 19.84 -18.44 -23.93
CA VAL A 243 19.35 -19.30 -22.86
C VAL A 243 19.00 -18.44 -21.66
N ARG A 244 17.80 -18.65 -21.11
CA ARG A 244 17.33 -17.92 -19.93
C ARG A 244 16.41 -18.76 -19.06
N THR A 245 16.47 -18.48 -17.77
CA THR A 245 15.64 -19.09 -16.74
C THR A 245 14.72 -18.00 -16.19
N CYS A 246 13.41 -18.28 -16.08
CA CYS A 246 12.44 -17.30 -15.62
C CYS A 246 11.56 -17.82 -14.48
N TRP A 247 11.07 -16.91 -13.65
CA TRP A 247 10.09 -17.12 -12.59
C TRP A 247 9.04 -16.01 -12.63
N ARG A 248 7.92 -16.23 -11.93
CA ARG A 248 6.97 -15.15 -11.66
C ARG A 248 7.32 -14.48 -10.33
N GLY A 249 7.55 -13.18 -10.38
CA GLY A 249 7.96 -12.37 -9.23
C GLY A 249 7.25 -11.02 -9.21
N LEU A 250 7.33 -10.37 -8.05
CA LEU A 250 6.76 -9.04 -7.76
C LEU A 250 7.73 -7.90 -8.09
N GLY A 251 8.95 -8.21 -8.55
CA GLY A 251 9.99 -7.24 -8.86
C GLY A 251 10.56 -6.51 -7.64
N SER A 252 11.46 -5.58 -7.92
CA SER A 252 12.08 -4.69 -6.94
C SER A 252 11.30 -3.40 -6.69
N SER A 253 10.28 -3.10 -7.50
CA SER A 253 9.49 -1.86 -7.45
C SER A 253 8.57 -1.72 -6.22
N GLY A 254 8.67 -2.65 -5.26
CA GLY A 254 7.91 -2.60 -4.03
C GLY A 254 6.39 -2.75 -4.22
N PRO A 255 5.61 -2.48 -3.16
CA PRO A 255 4.15 -2.53 -3.23
C PRO A 255 3.54 -1.35 -4.00
N ALA A 256 4.35 -0.39 -4.48
CA ALA A 256 3.87 0.77 -5.25
C ALA A 256 3.17 0.37 -6.57
N VAL A 257 3.57 -0.74 -7.20
CA VAL A 257 2.90 -1.27 -8.41
C VAL A 257 1.45 -1.66 -8.11
N ALA A 258 1.22 -2.32 -6.96
CA ALA A 258 -0.13 -2.61 -6.49
C ALA A 258 -0.87 -1.33 -6.09
N GLY A 259 -0.18 -0.36 -5.45
CA GLY A 259 -0.71 0.96 -5.15
C GLY A 259 -1.26 1.70 -6.37
N ALA A 260 -0.53 1.72 -7.49
CA ALA A 260 -0.99 2.33 -8.74
C ALA A 260 -2.23 1.62 -9.33
N ARG A 261 -2.36 0.29 -9.16
CA ARG A 261 -3.59 -0.44 -9.53
C ARG A 261 -4.75 -0.08 -8.61
N LEU A 262 -4.51 0.02 -7.30
CA LEU A 262 -5.51 0.40 -6.32
C LEU A 262 -5.97 1.85 -6.48
N LEU A 263 -5.09 2.76 -6.89
CA LEU A 263 -5.44 4.16 -7.14
C LEU A 263 -6.43 4.31 -8.31
N ARG A 264 -6.26 3.49 -9.36
CA ARG A 264 -7.24 3.40 -10.46
C ARG A 264 -8.60 2.88 -9.96
N ARG A 265 -8.59 1.86 -9.10
CA ARG A 265 -9.82 1.30 -8.48
C ARG A 265 -10.47 2.26 -7.48
N TYR A 266 -9.70 3.15 -6.85
CA TYR A 266 -10.21 4.22 -5.99
C TYR A 266 -11.02 5.24 -6.79
N ALA A 267 -10.59 5.58 -8.02
CA ALA A 267 -11.33 6.50 -8.88
C ALA A 267 -12.72 5.97 -9.27
N THR A 268 -12.87 4.65 -9.38
CA THR A 268 -14.13 3.96 -9.71
C THR A 268 -14.75 3.21 -8.52
N ALA A 269 -14.43 3.61 -7.29
CA ALA A 269 -14.95 2.97 -6.08
C ALA A 269 -16.48 3.12 -5.98
N ALA A 270 -17.16 2.10 -5.46
CA ALA A 270 -18.62 2.06 -5.37
C ALA A 270 -19.15 2.36 -3.97
N GLU A 271 -20.14 3.25 -3.88
CA GLU A 271 -20.89 3.50 -2.64
C GLU A 271 -21.81 2.32 -2.34
N VAL A 272 -21.79 1.82 -1.11
CA VAL A 272 -22.64 0.71 -0.69
C VAL A 272 -23.45 1.08 0.55
N ARG A 273 -24.71 0.66 0.54
CA ARG A 273 -25.64 0.78 1.67
C ARG A 273 -25.99 -0.61 2.21
N PRO A 274 -26.24 -0.74 3.52
CA PRO A 274 -26.65 -2.02 4.09
C PRO A 274 -27.99 -2.45 3.51
N ARG A 275 -28.10 -3.70 3.04
CA ARG A 275 -29.38 -4.37 2.80
C ARG A 275 -29.91 -4.97 4.10
N SER A 276 -31.18 -5.36 4.12
CA SER A 276 -31.75 -6.15 5.22
C SER A 276 -30.82 -7.33 5.56
N GLY A 277 -30.45 -7.46 6.84
CA GLY A 277 -29.47 -8.46 7.31
C GLY A 277 -27.98 -8.08 7.21
N GLY A 278 -27.62 -6.86 6.82
CA GLY A 278 -26.24 -6.35 6.89
C GLY A 278 -25.23 -7.01 5.93
N ARG A 279 -25.73 -7.70 4.88
CA ARG A 279 -24.89 -8.36 3.88
C ARG A 279 -24.46 -7.39 2.76
N LEU A 280 -23.28 -7.62 2.21
CA LEU A 280 -22.82 -6.92 1.00
C LEU A 280 -23.66 -7.34 -0.21
N PRO A 281 -24.08 -6.41 -1.08
CA PRO A 281 -24.76 -6.77 -2.31
C PRO A 281 -23.89 -7.65 -3.23
N PRO A 282 -24.47 -8.67 -3.90
CA PRO A 282 -23.72 -9.61 -4.75
C PRO A 282 -23.22 -9.02 -6.08
N LEU A 283 -23.62 -7.79 -6.41
CA LEU A 283 -23.39 -7.17 -7.73
C LEU A 283 -21.98 -6.62 -7.95
N TYR A 284 -21.10 -6.67 -6.94
CA TYR A 284 -19.80 -6.02 -7.03
C TYR A 284 -18.69 -6.98 -7.43
N HIS A 285 -17.94 -6.59 -8.46
CA HIS A 285 -16.73 -7.29 -8.85
C HIS A 285 -15.73 -7.31 -7.69
N HIS A 286 -15.09 -8.46 -7.45
CA HIS A 286 -14.17 -8.67 -6.32
C HIS A 286 -12.95 -7.75 -6.31
N ASP A 287 -12.73 -7.00 -7.39
CA ASP A 287 -11.63 -6.06 -7.56
C ASP A 287 -12.00 -4.59 -7.25
N ASN A 288 -13.29 -4.25 -7.13
CA ASN A 288 -13.69 -2.87 -6.85
C ASN A 288 -13.44 -2.51 -5.38
N LEU A 289 -13.09 -1.25 -5.11
CA LEU A 289 -13.11 -0.70 -3.76
C LEU A 289 -14.53 -0.26 -3.40
N LEU A 290 -14.91 -0.49 -2.14
CA LEU A 290 -16.24 -0.16 -1.62
C LEU A 290 -16.12 0.85 -0.48
N TYR A 291 -17.06 1.80 -0.43
CA TYR A 291 -17.16 2.79 0.64
C TYR A 291 -18.63 2.98 1.06
N THR A 292 -18.88 3.44 2.28
CA THR A 292 -20.25 3.63 2.82
C THR A 292 -20.61 5.11 2.99
N THR A 293 -19.61 5.97 3.10
CA THR A 293 -19.78 7.38 3.45
C THR A 293 -19.07 8.25 2.43
N LYS A 294 -19.75 9.29 1.94
CA LYS A 294 -19.15 10.24 0.99
C LYS A 294 -17.99 11.00 1.65
N SER A 295 -16.89 11.11 0.91
CA SER A 295 -15.72 11.88 1.33
C SER A 295 -16.09 13.33 1.68
N PRO A 296 -15.45 13.94 2.68
CA PRO A 296 -15.64 15.35 2.99
C PRO A 296 -15.09 16.27 1.90
N ASP A 297 -15.43 17.55 2.03
CA ASP A 297 -14.67 18.57 1.33
C ASP A 297 -13.29 18.71 1.99
N TYR A 298 -12.24 18.47 1.19
CA TYR A 298 -10.85 18.58 1.63
C TYR A 298 -10.26 19.97 1.37
N CYS A 299 -11.03 20.90 0.80
CA CYS A 299 -10.57 22.27 0.57
C CYS A 299 -10.35 23.03 1.87
N SER A 300 -11.36 23.02 2.74
CA SER A 300 -11.35 23.74 4.02
C SER A 300 -11.07 22.79 5.19
N PRO A 301 -10.41 23.28 6.26
CA PRO A 301 -10.20 22.47 7.46
C PRO A 301 -11.53 22.18 8.16
N ASP A 302 -11.78 20.90 8.43
CA ASP A 302 -12.95 20.42 9.17
C ASP A 302 -12.53 19.26 10.07
N LYS A 303 -12.35 19.56 11.36
CA LYS A 303 -11.93 18.58 12.38
C LYS A 303 -12.97 17.47 12.58
N ASN A 304 -14.26 17.76 12.42
CA ASN A 304 -15.34 16.81 12.66
C ASN A 304 -15.45 15.77 11.54
N ARG A 305 -15.04 16.14 10.33
CA ARG A 305 -14.97 15.21 9.19
C ARG A 305 -13.56 14.74 8.85
N GLY A 306 -12.55 15.25 9.55
CA GLY A 306 -11.15 14.86 9.39
C GLY A 306 -10.41 15.52 8.22
N SER A 307 -10.96 16.60 7.67
CA SER A 307 -10.27 17.40 6.65
C SER A 307 -9.24 18.32 7.31
N LEU A 308 -7.99 18.28 6.83
CA LEU A 308 -6.95 19.24 7.22
C LEU A 308 -7.03 20.57 6.44
N GLY A 309 -7.77 20.59 5.33
CA GLY A 309 -7.74 21.69 4.37
C GLY A 309 -6.52 21.66 3.46
N THR A 310 -6.45 22.65 2.57
CA THR A 310 -5.41 22.80 1.54
C THR A 310 -4.57 24.08 1.68
N ILE A 311 -4.88 24.91 2.68
CA ILE A 311 -4.13 26.13 3.00
C ILE A 311 -2.68 25.77 3.32
N GLY A 312 -1.72 26.54 2.80
CA GLY A 312 -0.28 26.32 3.01
C GLY A 312 0.31 25.16 2.20
N ARG A 313 -0.46 24.53 1.31
CA ARG A 313 0.06 23.43 0.48
C ARG A 313 0.79 23.94 -0.74
N GLN A 314 1.92 23.31 -1.03
CA GLN A 314 2.63 23.54 -2.28
C GLN A 314 1.84 23.02 -3.48
N CYS A 315 1.81 23.82 -4.54
CA CYS A 315 1.16 23.50 -5.80
C CYS A 315 2.05 23.91 -6.99
N ASN A 316 1.63 23.54 -8.20
CA ASN A 316 2.29 23.90 -9.44
C ASN A 316 1.44 24.93 -10.21
N GLY A 317 1.95 26.15 -10.35
CA GLY A 317 1.24 27.24 -11.04
C GLY A 317 1.02 27.00 -12.55
N SER A 318 1.80 26.11 -13.16
CA SER A 318 1.74 25.84 -14.61
C SER A 318 0.97 24.56 -14.96
N SER A 319 0.53 23.77 -13.98
CA SER A 319 -0.16 22.50 -14.21
C SER A 319 -1.67 22.67 -14.11
N SER A 320 -2.42 22.06 -15.02
CA SER A 320 -3.88 21.91 -14.94
C SER A 320 -4.32 20.60 -14.27
N GLY A 321 -3.36 19.77 -13.85
CA GLY A 321 -3.62 18.50 -13.17
C GLY A 321 -3.94 18.66 -11.68
N TYR A 322 -3.92 17.54 -10.95
CA TYR A 322 -4.18 17.56 -9.50
C TYR A 322 -3.12 18.36 -8.70
N GLU A 323 -1.89 18.43 -9.20
CA GLU A 323 -0.84 19.28 -8.62
C GLU A 323 -1.01 20.77 -8.93
N GLY A 324 -1.92 21.10 -9.85
CA GLY A 324 -2.22 22.46 -10.26
C GLY A 324 -2.79 23.31 -9.14
N CYS A 325 -2.38 24.57 -9.07
CA CYS A 325 -2.86 25.49 -8.05
C CYS A 325 -4.36 25.77 -8.14
N GLU A 326 -4.94 25.74 -9.35
CA GLU A 326 -6.38 25.87 -9.55
C GLU A 326 -7.17 24.76 -8.82
N TYR A 327 -6.75 23.49 -9.00
CA TYR A 327 -7.39 22.36 -8.35
C TYR A 327 -7.10 22.31 -6.85
N LEU A 328 -5.83 22.49 -6.45
CA LEU A 328 -5.38 22.24 -5.08
C LEU A 328 -5.80 23.36 -4.13
N CYS A 329 -5.76 24.61 -4.58
CA CYS A 329 -6.10 25.78 -3.75
C CYS A 329 -7.61 26.11 -3.78
N CYS A 330 -8.41 25.31 -4.50
CA CYS A 330 -9.87 25.42 -4.53
C CYS A 330 -10.39 26.82 -4.88
N GLY A 331 -9.71 27.51 -5.81
CA GLY A 331 -10.07 28.86 -6.25
C GLY A 331 -9.69 30.01 -5.30
N ARG A 332 -9.05 29.74 -4.15
CA ARG A 332 -8.60 30.80 -3.21
C ARG A 332 -7.36 31.57 -3.68
N GLY A 333 -6.77 31.17 -4.80
CA GLY A 333 -5.49 31.67 -5.26
C GLY A 333 -4.30 31.06 -4.50
N HIS A 334 -3.12 31.60 -4.75
CA HIS A 334 -1.84 31.13 -4.22
C HIS A 334 -0.86 32.29 -4.05
N VAL A 335 0.02 32.19 -3.06
CA VAL A 335 1.22 33.02 -2.94
C VAL A 335 2.33 32.43 -3.80
N THR A 336 2.99 33.27 -4.59
CA THR A 336 4.19 32.89 -5.34
C THR A 336 5.42 33.43 -4.63
N LYS A 337 6.34 32.56 -4.24
CA LYS A 337 7.65 32.92 -3.67
C LYS A 337 8.74 32.58 -4.68
N THR A 338 9.73 33.45 -4.81
CA THR A 338 10.87 33.24 -5.71
C THR A 338 12.11 33.15 -4.85
N GLU A 339 12.80 32.01 -4.90
CA GLU A 339 14.00 31.75 -4.11
C GLU A 339 15.17 31.45 -5.06
N GLU A 340 16.32 32.08 -4.79
CA GLU A 340 17.58 31.76 -5.45
C GLU A 340 18.24 30.60 -4.69
N ILE A 341 18.32 29.43 -5.34
CA ILE A 341 19.01 28.27 -4.79
C ILE A 341 20.36 28.08 -5.48
N LEU A 342 21.34 27.61 -4.72
CA LEU A 342 22.63 27.18 -5.25
C LEU A 342 22.56 25.69 -5.54
N GLU A 343 22.68 25.31 -6.81
CA GLU A 343 22.68 23.90 -7.23
C GLU A 343 23.99 23.51 -7.92
N ARG A 344 24.28 22.21 -7.88
CA ARG A 344 25.42 21.66 -8.63
C ARG A 344 25.02 21.52 -10.09
N CYS A 345 25.72 22.23 -10.96
CA CYS A 345 25.48 22.26 -12.39
C CYS A 345 26.75 21.90 -13.17
N GLU A 346 26.61 21.68 -14.48
CA GLU A 346 27.73 21.43 -15.39
C GLU A 346 28.72 20.38 -14.87
N CYS A 347 28.19 19.29 -14.30
CA CYS A 347 29.00 18.23 -13.73
C CYS A 347 29.78 17.49 -14.82
N LYS A 348 31.11 17.47 -14.68
CA LYS A 348 32.01 16.70 -15.55
C LYS A 348 32.59 15.53 -14.79
N TYR A 349 32.47 14.35 -15.39
CA TYR A 349 33.18 13.16 -14.92
C TYR A 349 34.66 13.28 -15.33
N ILE A 350 35.55 13.14 -14.35
CA ILE A 350 36.99 13.09 -14.60
C ILE A 350 37.45 11.65 -14.44
N SER A 351 38.08 11.12 -15.49
CA SER A 351 38.60 9.74 -15.49
C SER A 351 39.60 9.57 -14.34
N CYS A 352 39.35 8.56 -13.49
CA CYS A 352 39.96 8.26 -12.18
C CYS A 352 39.60 9.24 -11.03
N CYS A 353 38.45 9.26 -10.35
CA CYS A 353 37.16 8.54 -10.37
C CYS A 353 36.09 9.46 -9.73
N TYR A 354 36.09 10.76 -10.04
CA TYR A 354 35.24 11.72 -9.33
C TYR A 354 34.51 12.68 -10.28
N VAL A 355 33.39 13.21 -9.79
CA VAL A 355 32.56 14.17 -10.52
C VAL A 355 32.84 15.56 -9.98
N LYS A 356 33.33 16.44 -10.84
CA LYS A 356 33.54 17.87 -10.52
C LYS A 356 32.36 18.65 -11.11
N CYS A 357 31.62 19.36 -10.26
CA CYS A 357 30.52 20.23 -10.68
C CYS A 357 30.87 21.67 -10.37
N LYS A 358 30.25 22.60 -11.10
CA LYS A 358 30.21 24.02 -10.73
C LYS A 358 29.03 24.24 -9.78
N THR A 359 29.06 25.36 -9.06
CA THR A 359 27.90 25.85 -8.31
C THR A 359 27.21 26.91 -9.16
N CYS A 360 25.98 26.63 -9.60
CA CYS A 360 25.15 27.60 -10.33
C CYS A 360 24.09 28.18 -9.41
N ARG A 361 23.66 29.39 -9.74
CA ARG A 361 22.50 30.05 -9.15
C ARG A 361 21.29 29.74 -10.02
N SER A 362 20.23 29.24 -9.41
CA SER A 362 18.99 28.87 -10.07
C SER A 362 17.83 29.53 -9.35
N ILE A 363 16.94 30.18 -10.09
CA ILE A 363 15.78 30.87 -9.53
C ILE A 363 14.59 29.90 -9.59
N VAL A 364 14.15 29.43 -8.42
CA VAL A 364 13.00 28.53 -8.30
C VAL A 364 11.79 29.30 -7.81
N LYS A 365 10.67 29.15 -8.52
CA LYS A 365 9.36 29.67 -8.10
C LYS A 365 8.61 28.58 -7.35
N THR A 366 8.22 28.86 -6.12
CA THR A 366 7.34 28.00 -5.32
C THR A 366 5.97 28.66 -5.20
N TYR A 367 4.93 27.83 -5.22
CA TYR A 367 3.54 28.29 -5.13
C TYR A 367 2.89 27.62 -3.93
N GLU A 368 2.20 28.42 -3.11
CA GLU A 368 1.59 27.97 -1.85
C GLU A 368 0.14 28.43 -1.80
N CYS A 369 -0.79 27.53 -1.52
CA CYS A 369 -2.21 27.85 -1.48
C CYS A 369 -2.57 28.81 -0.34
N ASN A 370 -3.38 29.82 -0.64
CA ASN A 370 -3.96 30.75 0.34
C ASN A 370 -4.93 30.07 1.30
#